data_AF-A0A4Q5Y7I5-F1
#
_entry.id   AF-A0A4Q5Y7I5-F1
#
_cell.length_a   1.000
_cell.length_b   1.000
_cell.length_c   1.000
_cell.angle_alpha   90.00
_cell.angle_beta   90.00
_cell.angle_gamma   90.00
#
_symmetry.space_group_name_H-M   'P 1'
#
loop_
_entity.id
_entity.type
_entity.pdbx_description
1 polymer ?
#
loop_
_entity_poly.entity_id
_entity_poly.type
_entity_poly.pdbx_seq_one_letter_code
_entity_poly.pdbx_strand_id
1 'polypeptide(L)'
;MFHQPDAEHPNGHVLLSGPIAQSIPAGIFTNNAVKNLTIDNTAGVTLDGPLGVSGILKVAAGNLASAGNLTLLSTATGTAVVDGSTSGTITGTVTMQRYLPSRFGYRYISSPFSNATVAQLSEEVELGADFPTVYNYDEDQVASGWVNYTSTTGVLSPLKGYAVNFGDTALSNTISISGTLNNGPVASAVLYNHNHTYTKGFHLAGNPYPSPVDWNSVAGWTKTNIDNAIYYFNNGTADRYGGTYSSYINGVSSDGVANNLIPSMQGFFIHVSNGSYPVAGGLEINNNARLTTLNPVYHKTTADETLLRLQAHPGTDTARKDRVAIYFQQESSIRYDKDAD
;
A
#
# COMPACT_ATOMS: atom_id res chain seq x y z
N MET A 1 -9.56 -29.88 26.85
CA MET A 1 -10.99 -29.57 26.66
C MET A 1 -11.04 -28.19 26.03
N PHE A 2 -11.14 -28.11 24.71
CA PHE A 2 -11.06 -26.84 23.98
C PHE A 2 -12.36 -26.07 24.21
N HIS A 3 -12.26 -24.91 24.85
CA HIS A 3 -13.35 -23.95 24.88
C HIS A 3 -13.36 -23.28 23.50
N GLN A 4 -14.42 -23.54 22.73
CA GLN A 4 -14.65 -22.94 21.42
C GLN A 4 -14.91 -21.45 21.64
N PRO A 5 -14.06 -20.52 21.16
CA PRO A 5 -14.40 -19.12 21.17
C PRO A 5 -15.39 -18.86 20.03
N ASP A 6 -16.55 -18.31 20.35
CA ASP A 6 -17.51 -17.79 19.37
C ASP A 6 -16.81 -16.76 18.46
N ALA A 7 -16.57 -17.14 17.20
CA ALA A 7 -15.84 -16.35 16.22
C ALA A 7 -16.62 -15.12 15.69
N GLU A 8 -17.86 -14.90 16.15
CA GLU A 8 -18.67 -13.73 15.82
C GLU A 8 -18.70 -12.65 16.91
N HIS A 9 -17.90 -12.78 17.98
CA HIS A 9 -17.74 -11.68 18.93
C HIS A 9 -16.91 -10.55 18.29
N PRO A 10 -17.24 -9.26 18.50
CA PRO A 10 -16.42 -8.12 18.04
C PRO A 10 -14.98 -8.11 18.59
N ASN A 11 -14.62 -9.06 19.47
CA ASN A 11 -13.28 -9.29 20.02
C ASN A 11 -12.72 -10.70 19.69
N GLY A 12 -13.24 -11.39 18.66
CA GLY A 12 -12.78 -12.72 18.28
C GLY A 12 -11.25 -12.77 18.13
N HIS A 13 -10.61 -13.58 18.96
CA HIS A 13 -9.16 -13.73 18.99
C HIS A 13 -8.83 -15.19 19.25
N VAL A 14 -8.00 -15.75 18.38
CA VAL A 14 -7.46 -17.10 18.52
C VAL A 14 -5.99 -16.99 18.86
N LEU A 15 -5.59 -17.62 19.97
CA LEU A 15 -4.20 -17.77 20.39
C LEU A 15 -3.82 -19.24 20.30
N LEU A 16 -2.77 -19.55 19.53
CA LEU A 16 -2.11 -20.86 19.54
C LEU A 16 -0.76 -20.71 20.23
N SER A 17 -0.63 -21.34 21.40
CA SER A 17 0.60 -21.32 22.20
C SER A 17 0.90 -22.68 22.79
N GLY A 18 2.17 -22.88 23.18
CA GLY A 18 2.64 -24.12 23.81
C GLY A 18 3.94 -24.66 23.21
N PRO A 19 4.49 -25.75 23.77
CA PRO A 19 5.80 -26.27 23.40
C PRO A 19 5.76 -27.34 22.29
N ILE A 20 4.57 -27.70 21.80
CA ILE A 20 4.38 -28.76 20.78
C ILE A 20 3.77 -28.13 19.54
N ALA A 21 4.18 -28.59 18.36
CA ALA A 21 3.64 -28.16 17.10
C ALA A 21 2.12 -28.38 17.05
N GLN A 22 1.40 -27.39 16.52
CA GLN A 22 -0.06 -27.44 16.38
C GLN A 22 -0.46 -27.33 14.91
N SER A 23 -1.68 -27.73 14.60
CA SER A 23 -2.27 -27.44 13.30
C SER A 23 -3.65 -26.81 13.46
N ILE A 24 -4.07 -26.07 12.44
CA ILE A 24 -5.43 -25.57 12.29
C ILE A 24 -6.09 -26.40 11.18
N PRO A 25 -6.95 -27.37 11.54
CA PRO A 25 -7.68 -28.18 10.58
C PRO A 25 -8.63 -27.36 9.71
N ALA A 26 -8.86 -27.82 8.48
CA ALA A 26 -9.89 -27.26 7.61
C ALA A 26 -11.28 -27.29 8.29
N GLY A 27 -12.07 -26.22 8.14
CA GLY A 27 -13.46 -26.20 8.63
C GLY A 27 -13.62 -26.04 10.14
N ILE A 28 -12.55 -25.85 10.92
CA ILE A 28 -12.65 -25.72 12.38
C ILE A 28 -13.33 -24.41 12.82
N PHE A 29 -13.25 -23.36 12.01
CA PHE A 29 -13.90 -22.08 12.26
C PHE A 29 -15.08 -21.88 11.32
N THR A 30 -16.12 -21.21 11.81
CA THR A 30 -17.24 -20.75 10.98
C THR A 30 -16.71 -19.96 9.79
N ASN A 31 -17.18 -20.30 8.58
CA ASN A 31 -16.74 -19.69 7.31
C ASN A 31 -15.22 -19.78 7.04
N ASN A 32 -14.48 -20.67 7.71
CA ASN A 32 -13.02 -20.75 7.62
C ASN A 32 -12.34 -19.40 7.93
N ALA A 33 -12.87 -18.61 8.86
CA ALA A 33 -12.32 -17.30 9.15
C ALA A 33 -12.22 -16.99 10.64
N VAL A 34 -11.23 -16.19 11.01
CA VAL A 34 -11.04 -15.64 12.35
C VAL A 34 -10.80 -14.13 12.24
N LYS A 35 -11.18 -13.38 13.28
CA LYS A 35 -10.89 -11.94 13.32
C LYS A 35 -9.41 -11.71 13.61
N ASN A 36 -8.94 -12.04 14.81
CA ASN A 36 -7.54 -11.91 15.17
C ASN A 36 -6.90 -13.28 15.40
N LEU A 37 -5.66 -13.45 14.95
CA LEU A 37 -4.88 -14.68 15.12
C LEU A 37 -3.51 -14.34 15.72
N THR A 38 -3.16 -14.98 16.84
CA THR A 38 -1.84 -14.90 17.44
C THR A 38 -1.20 -16.28 17.53
N ILE A 39 0.02 -16.39 17.02
CA ILE A 39 0.86 -17.57 17.13
C ILE A 39 1.98 -17.24 18.11
N ASP A 40 1.99 -17.94 19.25
CA ASP A 40 3.03 -17.87 20.27
C ASP A 40 3.49 -19.30 20.61
N ASN A 41 3.92 -20.01 19.57
CA ASN A 41 4.26 -21.43 19.63
C ASN A 41 5.58 -21.65 18.89
N THR A 42 6.66 -21.82 19.64
CA THR A 42 8.02 -21.99 19.10
C THR A 42 8.21 -23.29 18.32
N ALA A 43 7.35 -24.30 18.53
CA ALA A 43 7.34 -25.53 17.76
C ALA A 43 6.56 -25.42 16.43
N GLY A 44 5.86 -24.30 16.23
CA GLY A 44 5.20 -23.96 14.98
C GLY A 44 3.73 -24.33 14.89
N VAL A 45 3.04 -23.67 13.96
CA VAL A 45 1.64 -23.91 13.62
C VAL A 45 1.50 -24.07 12.11
N THR A 46 0.77 -25.09 11.65
CA THR A 46 0.49 -25.31 10.22
C THR A 46 -0.99 -25.16 9.92
N LEU A 47 -1.33 -24.54 8.78
CA LEU A 47 -2.69 -24.51 8.26
C LEU A 47 -2.94 -25.74 7.36
N ASP A 48 -3.88 -26.60 7.75
CA ASP A 48 -4.23 -27.80 6.99
C ASP A 48 -5.37 -27.56 5.98
N GLY A 49 -5.92 -26.35 5.95
CA GLY A 49 -6.91 -25.90 4.97
C GLY A 49 -7.15 -24.40 5.03
N PRO A 50 -8.00 -23.86 4.14
CA PRO A 50 -8.21 -22.41 4.00
C PRO A 50 -8.53 -21.73 5.33
N LEU A 51 -7.88 -20.58 5.58
CA LEU A 51 -8.13 -19.72 6.72
C LEU A 51 -8.06 -18.24 6.31
N GLY A 52 -9.16 -17.54 6.48
CA GLY A 52 -9.23 -16.09 6.40
C GLY A 52 -8.92 -15.42 7.74
N VAL A 53 -8.10 -14.38 7.73
CA VAL A 53 -7.95 -13.44 8.86
C VAL A 53 -8.55 -12.11 8.45
N SER A 54 -9.46 -11.54 9.25
CA SER A 54 -10.11 -10.24 8.95
C SER A 54 -9.63 -9.05 9.78
N GLY A 55 -8.81 -9.31 10.81
CA GLY A 55 -8.21 -8.32 11.70
C GLY A 55 -6.69 -8.43 11.72
N ILE A 56 -6.11 -8.65 12.90
CA ILE A 56 -4.65 -8.66 13.09
C ILE A 56 -4.13 -10.10 13.16
N LEU A 57 -3.15 -10.40 12.31
CA LEU A 57 -2.31 -11.59 12.41
C LEU A 57 -0.97 -11.23 13.08
N LYS A 58 -0.63 -11.89 14.18
CA LYS A 58 0.64 -11.74 14.89
C LYS A 58 1.32 -13.09 15.11
N VAL A 59 2.55 -13.25 14.63
CA VAL A 59 3.43 -14.37 15.02
C VAL A 59 4.40 -13.87 16.08
N ALA A 60 3.98 -13.97 17.34
CA ALA A 60 4.77 -13.56 18.51
C ALA A 60 6.02 -14.43 18.68
N ALA A 61 5.93 -15.74 18.42
CA ALA A 61 7.05 -16.68 18.44
C ALA A 61 6.81 -17.88 17.51
N GLY A 62 7.90 -18.47 17.00
CA GLY A 62 7.86 -19.63 16.10
C GLY A 62 7.48 -19.30 14.66
N ASN A 63 6.77 -20.22 14.00
CA ASN A 63 6.33 -20.05 12.62
C ASN A 63 4.86 -20.39 12.42
N LEU A 64 4.20 -19.64 11.53
CA LEU A 64 2.94 -20.03 10.90
C LEU A 64 3.25 -20.52 9.48
N ALA A 65 3.10 -21.82 9.22
CA ALA A 65 3.14 -22.38 7.87
C ALA A 65 1.77 -22.22 7.21
N SER A 66 1.67 -21.28 6.25
CA SER A 66 0.43 -21.00 5.55
C SER A 66 -0.01 -22.16 4.66
N ALA A 67 0.95 -22.92 4.12
CA ALA A 67 0.71 -23.98 3.13
C ALA A 67 -0.14 -23.54 1.92
N GLY A 68 -0.15 -22.23 1.59
CA GLY A 68 -1.01 -21.68 0.54
C GLY A 68 -2.46 -21.42 0.95
N ASN A 69 -2.80 -21.62 2.23
CA ASN A 69 -4.16 -21.58 2.75
C ASN A 69 -4.54 -20.26 3.45
N LEU A 70 -3.59 -19.34 3.66
CA LEU A 70 -3.83 -18.12 4.43
C LEU A 70 -4.29 -16.97 3.53
N THR A 71 -5.43 -16.37 3.86
CA THR A 71 -5.93 -15.14 3.21
C THR A 71 -6.08 -14.01 4.22
N LEU A 72 -5.42 -12.87 3.97
CA LEU A 72 -5.69 -11.60 4.65
C LEU A 72 -6.89 -10.94 3.98
N LEU A 73 -8.04 -10.98 4.64
CA LEU A 73 -9.32 -10.55 4.09
C LEU A 73 -9.43 -9.03 4.04
N SER A 74 -10.18 -8.52 3.06
CA SER A 74 -10.47 -7.10 2.92
C SER A 74 -11.92 -6.86 2.54
N THR A 75 -12.57 -5.96 3.27
CA THR A 75 -13.96 -5.55 3.05
C THR A 75 -14.09 -4.03 3.15
N ALA A 76 -15.31 -3.52 2.97
CA ALA A 76 -15.60 -2.10 3.16
C ALA A 76 -15.27 -1.56 4.57
N THR A 77 -15.15 -2.42 5.59
CA THR A 77 -14.88 -2.01 6.98
C THR A 77 -13.40 -2.02 7.33
N GLY A 78 -12.55 -2.68 6.53
CA GLY A 78 -11.12 -2.75 6.79
C GLY A 78 -10.41 -3.84 6.00
N THR A 79 -9.09 -3.80 6.06
CA THR A 79 -8.18 -4.79 5.49
C THR A 79 -7.38 -5.42 6.63
N ALA A 80 -7.32 -6.74 6.66
CA ALA A 80 -6.51 -7.47 7.62
C ALA A 80 -5.02 -7.13 7.45
N VAL A 81 -4.29 -7.19 8.55
CA VAL A 81 -2.88 -6.78 8.61
C VAL A 81 -2.04 -7.84 9.30
N VAL A 82 -0.77 -7.92 8.92
CA VAL A 82 0.24 -8.62 9.70
C VAL A 82 0.95 -7.61 10.58
N ASP A 83 0.97 -7.86 11.88
CA ASP A 83 1.72 -7.07 12.85
C ASP A 83 3.22 -7.09 12.52
N GLY A 84 3.82 -5.90 12.35
CA GLY A 84 5.24 -5.74 12.03
C GLY A 84 6.18 -5.94 13.21
N SER A 85 5.66 -5.99 14.44
CA SER A 85 6.41 -6.25 15.67
C SER A 85 6.65 -7.74 15.95
N THR A 86 6.48 -8.59 14.93
CA THR A 86 6.56 -10.05 15.06
C THR A 86 8.01 -10.52 15.20
N SER A 87 8.25 -11.45 16.12
CA SER A 87 9.55 -12.13 16.26
C SER A 87 9.58 -13.49 15.54
N GLY A 88 8.41 -14.05 15.26
CA GLY A 88 8.25 -15.25 14.45
C GLY A 88 8.07 -14.97 12.97
N THR A 89 7.85 -16.04 12.19
CA THR A 89 7.77 -15.97 10.72
C THR A 89 6.44 -16.52 10.19
N ILE A 90 5.98 -15.97 9.07
CA ILE A 90 4.91 -16.58 8.26
C ILE A 90 5.60 -17.15 7.03
N THR A 91 5.38 -18.43 6.75
CA THR A 91 6.05 -19.17 5.67
C THR A 91 5.04 -19.71 4.67
N GLY A 92 5.45 -19.84 3.42
CA GLY A 92 4.58 -20.26 2.32
C GLY A 92 3.81 -19.10 1.67
N THR A 93 3.05 -19.43 0.63
CA THR A 93 2.25 -18.45 -0.11
C THR A 93 1.09 -17.96 0.76
N VAL A 94 0.89 -16.66 0.79
CA VAL A 94 -0.24 -15.98 1.44
C VAL A 94 -0.98 -15.18 0.37
N THR A 95 -2.30 -15.11 0.45
CA THR A 95 -3.12 -14.21 -0.36
C THR A 95 -3.48 -12.98 0.47
N MET A 96 -3.33 -11.79 -0.09
CA MET A 96 -3.80 -10.55 0.52
C MET A 96 -4.83 -9.90 -0.38
N GLN A 97 -5.97 -9.53 0.22
CA GLN A 97 -7.03 -8.82 -0.44
C GLN A 97 -6.93 -7.31 -0.22
N ARG A 98 -7.48 -6.54 -1.16
CA ARG A 98 -7.68 -5.09 -1.04
C ARG A 98 -9.04 -4.70 -1.61
N TYR A 99 -9.93 -4.27 -0.72
CA TYR A 99 -11.20 -3.69 -1.07
C TYR A 99 -10.99 -2.30 -1.69
N LEU A 100 -11.58 -2.12 -2.87
CA LEU A 100 -11.70 -0.88 -3.59
C LEU A 100 -13.19 -0.46 -3.53
N PRO A 101 -13.51 0.71 -2.94
CA PRO A 101 -14.88 1.21 -2.94
C PRO A 101 -15.45 1.45 -4.36
N SER A 102 -14.56 1.61 -5.35
CA SER A 102 -14.89 1.75 -6.76
C SER A 102 -13.71 1.32 -7.61
N ARG A 103 -13.97 0.45 -8.61
CA ARG A 103 -13.02 0.02 -9.63
C ARG A 103 -12.94 0.98 -10.84
N PHE A 104 -13.54 2.17 -10.75
CA PHE A 104 -13.43 3.14 -11.82
C PHE A 104 -11.98 3.63 -11.94
N GLY A 105 -11.44 3.59 -13.16
CA GLY A 105 -10.15 4.08 -13.65
C GLY A 105 -8.90 3.60 -12.93
N TYR A 106 -7.87 4.45 -12.95
CA TYR A 106 -6.56 4.09 -12.43
C TYR A 106 -6.52 4.00 -10.91
N ARG A 107 -5.83 2.98 -10.40
CA ARG A 107 -5.29 2.93 -9.03
C ARG A 107 -3.81 2.64 -9.09
N TYR A 108 -3.08 3.28 -8.18
CA TYR A 108 -1.68 2.94 -7.98
C TYR A 108 -1.62 1.87 -6.92
N ILE A 109 -1.19 0.69 -7.36
CA ILE A 109 -1.10 -0.50 -6.51
C ILE A 109 0.37 -0.85 -6.26
N SER A 110 0.61 -1.61 -5.22
CA SER A 110 1.93 -2.16 -4.88
C SER A 110 1.79 -3.59 -4.38
N SER A 111 2.90 -4.34 -4.39
CA SER A 111 2.91 -5.71 -3.90
C SER A 111 3.50 -5.78 -2.48
N PRO A 112 2.78 -6.39 -1.52
CA PRO A 112 3.34 -6.73 -0.21
C PRO A 112 4.17 -8.03 -0.22
N PHE A 113 4.42 -8.59 -1.41
CA PHE A 113 5.10 -9.87 -1.63
C PHE A 113 6.36 -9.72 -2.46
N SER A 114 7.34 -10.58 -2.20
CA SER A 114 8.63 -10.59 -2.88
C SER A 114 8.59 -11.21 -4.29
N ASN A 115 7.57 -12.01 -4.59
CA ASN A 115 7.50 -12.84 -5.80
C ASN A 115 6.15 -12.77 -6.53
N ALA A 116 5.31 -11.76 -6.24
CA ALA A 116 4.09 -11.54 -7.01
C ALA A 116 4.41 -11.09 -8.44
N THR A 117 3.54 -11.43 -9.38
CA THR A 117 3.72 -11.11 -10.80
C THR A 117 2.48 -10.46 -11.37
N VAL A 118 2.64 -9.77 -12.51
CA VAL A 118 1.54 -9.14 -13.26
C VAL A 118 0.47 -10.15 -13.68
N ALA A 119 0.81 -11.44 -13.82
CA ALA A 119 -0.18 -12.49 -14.08
C ALA A 119 -1.35 -12.48 -13.08
N GLN A 120 -1.11 -12.10 -11.83
CA GLN A 120 -2.16 -12.08 -10.81
C GLN A 120 -3.18 -10.93 -11.00
N LEU A 121 -2.86 -9.95 -11.85
CA LEU A 121 -3.78 -8.88 -12.20
C LEU A 121 -4.72 -9.26 -13.36
N SER A 122 -4.52 -10.39 -14.03
CA SER A 122 -5.38 -10.80 -15.17
C SER A 122 -6.82 -11.11 -14.77
N GLU A 123 -7.07 -11.38 -13.49
CA GLU A 123 -8.44 -11.53 -12.96
C GLU A 123 -9.16 -10.18 -12.87
N GLU A 124 -8.40 -9.08 -12.83
CA GLU A 124 -8.92 -7.74 -12.58
C GLU A 124 -8.93 -6.86 -13.84
N VAL A 125 -7.96 -7.06 -14.74
CA VAL A 125 -7.77 -6.25 -15.95
C VAL A 125 -7.37 -7.10 -17.15
N GLU A 126 -7.72 -6.62 -18.36
CA GLU A 126 -7.28 -7.24 -19.61
C GLU A 126 -5.84 -6.81 -19.93
N LEU A 127 -4.88 -7.73 -19.78
CA LEU A 127 -3.45 -7.47 -19.99
C LEU A 127 -3.08 -7.36 -21.47
N GLY A 128 -3.89 -7.93 -22.37
CA GLY A 128 -3.72 -7.88 -23.82
C GLY A 128 -4.49 -6.75 -24.50
N ALA A 129 -5.04 -5.79 -23.75
CA ALA A 129 -5.81 -4.69 -24.32
C ALA A 129 -4.95 -3.80 -25.24
N ASP A 130 -5.54 -3.34 -26.36
CA ASP A 130 -4.87 -2.45 -27.33
C ASP A 130 -4.31 -1.18 -26.66
N PHE A 131 -5.04 -0.65 -25.68
CA PHE A 131 -4.54 0.37 -24.77
C PHE A 131 -4.12 -0.30 -23.46
N PRO A 132 -2.83 -0.30 -23.10
CA PRO A 132 -2.36 -1.06 -21.94
C PRO A 132 -3.07 -0.64 -20.65
N THR A 133 -3.33 -1.63 -19.81
CA THR A 133 -4.04 -1.47 -18.53
C THR A 133 -3.10 -1.40 -17.33
N VAL A 134 -1.83 -1.80 -17.51
CA VAL A 134 -0.81 -1.82 -16.45
C VAL A 134 0.45 -1.08 -16.93
N TYR A 135 0.90 -0.13 -16.12
CA TYR A 135 2.13 0.63 -16.36
C TYR A 135 3.03 0.61 -15.13
N ASN A 136 4.33 0.62 -15.37
CA ASN A 136 5.29 1.07 -14.39
C ASN A 136 5.68 2.54 -14.71
N TYR A 137 6.33 3.19 -13.73
CA TYR A 137 6.91 4.51 -13.92
C TYR A 137 8.43 4.40 -14.04
N ASP A 138 8.99 5.06 -15.04
CA ASP A 138 10.42 5.17 -15.32
C ASP A 138 10.80 6.65 -15.47
N GLU A 139 11.60 7.14 -14.53
CA GLU A 139 11.96 8.56 -14.46
C GLU A 139 12.92 8.99 -15.58
N ASP A 140 13.72 8.07 -16.15
CA ASP A 140 14.69 8.42 -17.20
C ASP A 140 14.05 8.56 -18.60
N GLN A 141 12.71 8.52 -18.67
CA GLN A 141 12.00 8.76 -19.91
C GLN A 141 11.94 10.25 -20.26
N VAL A 142 12.24 10.58 -21.52
CA VAL A 142 12.09 11.96 -22.05
C VAL A 142 10.63 12.37 -22.30
N ALA A 143 9.69 11.42 -22.17
CA ALA A 143 8.25 11.60 -22.31
C ALA A 143 7.55 11.39 -20.95
N SER A 144 6.31 10.89 -20.93
CA SER A 144 5.44 10.88 -19.73
C SER A 144 5.93 10.04 -18.53
N GLY A 145 6.98 9.23 -18.67
CA GLY A 145 7.45 8.28 -17.65
C GLY A 145 6.69 6.97 -17.57
N TRP A 146 5.51 6.87 -18.19
CA TRP A 146 4.70 5.64 -18.16
C TRP A 146 5.18 4.64 -19.21
N VAL A 147 5.61 3.47 -18.75
CA VAL A 147 6.05 2.37 -19.63
C VAL A 147 5.13 1.17 -19.43
N ASN A 148 4.70 0.57 -20.55
CA ASN A 148 3.82 -0.60 -20.54
C ASN A 148 4.44 -1.74 -19.70
N TYR A 149 3.65 -2.33 -18.81
CA TYR A 149 4.08 -3.38 -17.89
C TYR A 149 3.06 -4.53 -17.78
N THR A 150 2.58 -5.03 -18.93
CA THR A 150 1.56 -6.11 -19.00
C THR A 150 2.10 -7.52 -19.15
N SER A 151 3.43 -7.71 -19.21
CA SER A 151 4.05 -9.05 -19.28
C SER A 151 3.69 -9.88 -18.04
N THR A 152 3.06 -11.04 -18.23
CA THR A 152 2.60 -11.92 -17.13
C THR A 152 3.73 -12.41 -16.23
N THR A 153 4.95 -12.52 -16.75
CA THR A 153 6.15 -12.88 -15.99
C THR A 153 6.82 -11.69 -15.29
N GLY A 154 6.34 -10.46 -15.54
CA GLY A 154 6.83 -9.25 -14.89
C GLY A 154 6.59 -9.29 -13.39
N VAL A 155 7.64 -9.10 -12.60
CA VAL A 155 7.58 -9.13 -11.14
C VAL A 155 7.06 -7.80 -10.61
N LEU A 156 6.04 -7.85 -9.75
CA LEU A 156 5.60 -6.70 -8.96
C LEU A 156 6.59 -6.49 -7.82
N SER A 157 7.69 -5.82 -8.13
CA SER A 157 8.83 -5.62 -7.24
C SER A 157 8.45 -4.91 -5.94
N PRO A 158 8.96 -5.35 -4.78
CA PRO A 158 8.79 -4.64 -3.51
C PRO A 158 9.23 -3.18 -3.59
N LEU A 159 8.56 -2.32 -2.82
CA LEU A 159 8.78 -0.86 -2.73
C LEU A 159 8.54 -0.10 -4.05
N LYS A 160 8.02 -0.77 -5.08
CA LYS A 160 7.61 -0.16 -6.35
C LYS A 160 6.08 -0.17 -6.48
N GLY A 161 5.54 0.92 -7.02
CA GLY A 161 4.13 1.01 -7.38
C GLY A 161 3.91 0.85 -8.89
N TYR A 162 2.67 0.53 -9.25
CA TYR A 162 2.22 0.28 -10.62
C TYR A 162 0.87 0.95 -10.82
N ALA A 163 0.67 1.58 -11.98
CA ALA A 163 -0.64 2.10 -12.35
C ALA A 163 -1.45 1.02 -13.04
N VAL A 164 -2.64 0.73 -12.49
CA VAL A 164 -3.56 -0.28 -13.03
C VAL A 164 -4.91 0.36 -13.30
N ASN A 165 -5.39 0.29 -14.54
CA ASN A 165 -6.70 0.78 -14.95
C ASN A 165 -7.75 -0.32 -14.82
N PHE A 166 -8.66 -0.19 -13.86
CA PHE A 166 -9.70 -1.18 -13.58
C PHE A 166 -10.98 -0.98 -14.44
N GLY A 167 -10.92 -0.10 -15.45
CA GLY A 167 -12.00 0.14 -16.40
C GLY A 167 -12.91 1.33 -16.03
N ASP A 168 -14.10 1.37 -16.59
CA ASP A 168 -15.08 2.47 -16.47
C ASP A 168 -16.25 2.14 -15.54
N THR A 169 -16.17 1.05 -14.79
CA THR A 169 -17.26 0.63 -13.92
C THR A 169 -17.07 1.18 -12.51
N ALA A 170 -18.04 1.94 -12.01
CA ALA A 170 -18.00 2.52 -10.67
C ALA A 170 -18.56 1.59 -9.56
N LEU A 171 -18.34 0.27 -9.67
CA LEU A 171 -18.73 -0.70 -8.65
C LEU A 171 -17.56 -1.03 -7.72
N SER A 172 -17.86 -1.41 -6.48
CA SER A 172 -16.83 -1.91 -5.58
C SER A 172 -16.24 -3.22 -6.10
N ASN A 173 -14.99 -3.47 -5.72
CA ASN A 173 -14.27 -4.70 -6.05
C ASN A 173 -13.30 -5.04 -4.92
N THR A 174 -12.94 -6.31 -4.76
CA THR A 174 -11.87 -6.72 -3.84
C THR A 174 -10.80 -7.44 -4.65
N ILE A 175 -9.68 -6.76 -4.88
CA ILE A 175 -8.56 -7.32 -5.63
C ILE A 175 -7.75 -8.25 -4.72
N SER A 176 -7.04 -9.21 -5.30
CA SER A 176 -6.15 -10.07 -4.54
C SER A 176 -4.78 -10.25 -5.20
N ILE A 177 -3.73 -10.31 -4.38
CA ILE A 177 -2.36 -10.64 -4.80
C ILE A 177 -1.86 -11.72 -3.84
N SER A 178 -1.07 -12.66 -4.35
CA SER A 178 -0.52 -13.77 -3.57
C SER A 178 1.00 -13.88 -3.72
N GLY A 179 1.67 -14.31 -2.65
CA GLY A 179 3.10 -14.58 -2.70
C GLY A 179 3.70 -14.80 -1.32
N THR A 180 5.02 -14.69 -1.23
CA THR A 180 5.76 -14.71 0.04
C THR A 180 5.82 -13.30 0.60
N LEU A 181 5.28 -13.12 1.82
CA LEU A 181 5.20 -11.81 2.48
C LEU A 181 6.59 -11.18 2.65
N ASN A 182 6.69 -9.88 2.39
CA ASN A 182 7.87 -9.11 2.76
C ASN A 182 7.86 -8.83 4.28
N ASN A 183 9.03 -8.93 4.90
CA ASN A 183 9.24 -8.61 6.31
C ASN A 183 10.69 -8.18 6.53
N GLY A 184 10.92 -7.25 7.46
CA GLY A 184 12.25 -6.64 7.64
C GLY A 184 12.56 -5.59 6.54
N PRO A 185 13.76 -4.99 6.55
CA PRO A 185 14.10 -3.87 5.67
C PRO A 185 13.93 -4.17 4.17
N VAL A 186 13.33 -3.21 3.45
CA VAL A 186 13.18 -3.24 1.99
C VAL A 186 13.73 -1.92 1.43
N ALA A 187 14.69 -2.01 0.53
CA ALA A 187 15.32 -0.87 -0.12
C ALA A 187 14.95 -0.79 -1.61
N SER A 188 14.89 0.43 -2.14
CA SER A 188 14.71 0.69 -3.56
C SER A 188 16.00 0.38 -4.33
N ALA A 189 15.89 0.17 -5.64
CA ALA A 189 17.02 0.43 -6.52
C ALA A 189 17.44 1.91 -6.41
N VAL A 190 18.64 2.25 -6.90
CA VAL A 190 19.07 3.66 -6.96
C VAL A 190 18.04 4.44 -7.79
N LEU A 191 17.53 5.51 -7.19
CA LEU A 191 16.59 6.43 -7.82
C LEU A 191 17.37 7.60 -8.41
N TYR A 192 16.85 8.23 -9.45
CA TYR A 192 17.49 9.38 -10.07
C TYR A 192 16.53 10.54 -10.29
N ASN A 193 17.05 11.75 -10.28
CA ASN A 193 16.41 12.90 -10.88
C ASN A 193 17.28 13.35 -12.06
N HIS A 194 16.82 13.08 -13.29
CA HIS A 194 17.47 13.52 -14.52
C HIS A 194 16.98 14.90 -14.97
N ASN A 195 15.96 15.46 -14.31
CA ASN A 195 15.33 16.74 -14.64
C ASN A 195 14.80 16.80 -16.09
N HIS A 196 14.30 15.66 -16.60
CA HIS A 196 13.58 15.63 -17.88
C HIS A 196 12.26 16.42 -17.76
N THR A 197 11.77 16.94 -18.89
CA THR A 197 10.64 17.87 -18.91
C THR A 197 9.35 17.36 -18.24
N TYR A 198 9.11 16.04 -18.26
CA TYR A 198 7.85 15.44 -17.80
C TYR A 198 7.99 14.55 -16.56
N THR A 199 9.16 13.97 -16.31
CA THR A 199 9.37 13.05 -15.18
C THR A 199 9.97 13.75 -13.96
N LYS A 200 10.88 14.71 -14.17
CA LYS A 200 11.42 15.62 -13.15
C LYS A 200 11.67 14.93 -11.80
N GLY A 201 12.40 13.82 -11.74
CA GLY A 201 12.75 13.17 -10.46
C GLY A 201 11.64 12.44 -9.72
N PHE A 202 10.42 12.34 -10.27
CA PHE A 202 9.35 11.57 -9.64
C PHE A 202 9.57 10.06 -9.80
N HIS A 203 9.23 9.29 -8.77
CA HIS A 203 9.24 7.83 -8.82
C HIS A 203 7.96 7.27 -8.21
N LEU A 204 7.38 6.26 -8.82
CA LEU A 204 6.23 5.55 -8.25
C LEU A 204 6.70 4.45 -7.30
N ALA A 205 6.73 4.77 -6.02
CA ALA A 205 6.99 3.84 -4.93
C ALA A 205 5.70 3.12 -4.49
N GLY A 206 5.84 2.15 -3.60
CA GLY A 206 4.71 1.39 -3.09
C GLY A 206 4.95 0.82 -1.70
N ASN A 207 3.90 0.67 -0.90
CA ASN A 207 4.02 0.01 0.40
C ASN A 207 4.37 -1.48 0.22
N PRO A 208 5.57 -1.93 0.66
CA PRO A 208 6.00 -3.30 0.46
C PRO A 208 5.47 -4.28 1.51
N TYR A 209 4.70 -3.83 2.50
CA TYR A 209 4.30 -4.67 3.63
C TYR A 209 2.81 -5.03 3.62
N PRO A 210 2.44 -6.18 4.19
CA PRO A 210 1.04 -6.59 4.44
C PRO A 210 0.41 -5.83 5.63
N SER A 211 0.73 -4.55 5.76
CA SER A 211 0.21 -3.65 6.80
C SER A 211 0.38 -2.20 6.34
N PRO A 212 -0.40 -1.25 6.85
CA PRO A 212 -0.17 0.15 6.58
C PRO A 212 1.20 0.59 7.13
N VAL A 213 1.77 1.62 6.51
CA VAL A 213 3.03 2.23 6.95
C VAL A 213 2.84 3.71 7.21
N ASP A 214 3.56 4.23 8.20
CA ASP A 214 3.59 5.63 8.56
C ASP A 214 4.78 6.34 7.90
N TRP A 215 4.53 7.26 6.97
CA TRP A 215 5.53 8.11 6.33
C TRP A 215 6.32 8.99 7.30
N ASN A 216 5.71 9.36 8.43
CA ASN A 216 6.31 10.19 9.48
C ASN A 216 7.15 9.37 10.47
N SER A 217 7.21 8.04 10.32
CA SER A 217 8.03 7.20 11.21
C SER A 217 9.52 7.45 11.00
N VAL A 218 10.13 8.24 11.89
CA VAL A 218 11.55 8.61 11.84
C VAL A 218 12.46 7.38 11.86
N ALA A 219 12.12 6.36 12.66
CA ALA A 219 12.89 5.11 12.73
C ALA A 219 12.52 4.09 11.63
N GLY A 220 11.44 4.36 10.89
CA GLY A 220 10.89 3.48 9.87
C GLY A 220 11.46 3.69 8.47
N TRP A 221 12.07 4.85 8.21
CA TRP A 221 12.53 5.25 6.88
C TRP A 221 13.97 5.74 6.89
N THR A 222 14.74 5.31 5.88
CA THR A 222 16.00 5.93 5.49
C THR A 222 15.79 6.60 4.13
N LYS A 223 15.91 7.93 4.09
CA LYS A 223 15.66 8.76 2.91
C LYS A 223 16.95 9.47 2.51
N THR A 224 17.45 9.24 1.29
CA THR A 224 18.62 9.93 0.74
C THR A 224 18.20 10.74 -0.47
N ASN A 225 18.32 12.07 -0.40
CA ASN A 225 17.88 13.00 -1.45
C ASN A 225 16.43 12.77 -1.88
N ILE A 226 15.54 12.49 -0.92
CA ILE A 226 14.09 12.38 -1.15
C ILE A 226 13.42 13.52 -0.41
N ASP A 227 12.55 14.25 -1.09
CA ASP A 227 11.78 15.32 -0.47
C ASP A 227 10.82 14.74 0.59
N ASN A 228 10.48 15.52 1.61
CA ASN A 228 9.55 15.11 2.66
C ASN A 228 8.09 15.22 2.18
N ALA A 229 7.82 14.59 1.04
CA ALA A 229 6.57 14.71 0.31
C ALA A 229 6.19 13.36 -0.31
N ILE A 230 4.89 13.05 -0.24
CA ILE A 230 4.29 11.94 -0.98
C ILE A 230 3.05 12.42 -1.72
N TYR A 231 2.81 11.83 -2.89
CA TYR A 231 1.73 12.23 -3.76
C TYR A 231 0.88 11.02 -4.15
N TYR A 232 -0.43 11.20 -4.11
CA TYR A 232 -1.42 10.18 -4.41
C TYR A 232 -2.25 10.61 -5.61
N PHE A 233 -2.57 9.64 -6.47
CA PHE A 233 -3.42 9.86 -7.62
C PHE A 233 -4.90 9.73 -7.25
N ASN A 234 -5.64 10.76 -7.65
CA ASN A 234 -7.07 10.91 -7.39
C ASN A 234 -7.80 10.66 -8.69
N ASN A 235 -8.33 9.45 -8.83
CA ASN A 235 -9.06 9.13 -10.04
C ASN A 235 -10.31 10.02 -10.18
N GLY A 236 -10.54 10.51 -11.40
CA GLY A 236 -11.77 11.24 -11.74
C GLY A 236 -13.00 10.34 -11.69
N THR A 237 -14.17 10.92 -11.93
CA THR A 237 -15.44 10.17 -12.02
C THR A 237 -16.06 10.21 -13.42
N ALA A 238 -15.52 11.03 -14.32
CA ALA A 238 -16.04 11.23 -15.67
C ALA A 238 -15.23 10.49 -16.75
N ASP A 239 -13.92 10.35 -16.54
CA ASP A 239 -13.00 9.70 -17.48
C ASP A 239 -12.09 8.73 -16.71
N ARG A 240 -12.02 7.48 -17.16
CA ARG A 240 -11.21 6.41 -16.54
C ARG A 240 -9.70 6.62 -16.71
N TYR A 241 -9.28 7.53 -17.60
CA TYR A 241 -7.87 7.85 -17.83
C TYR A 241 -7.41 9.11 -17.10
N GLY A 242 -8.36 9.93 -16.63
CA GLY A 242 -8.10 11.23 -16.03
C GLY A 242 -8.17 11.20 -14.51
N GLY A 243 -7.49 12.16 -13.90
CA GLY A 243 -7.53 12.37 -12.47
C GLY A 243 -6.78 13.62 -12.07
N THR A 244 -6.69 13.84 -10.77
CA THR A 244 -5.85 14.87 -10.15
C THR A 244 -4.87 14.22 -9.19
N TYR A 245 -4.07 15.03 -8.51
CA TYR A 245 -3.19 14.56 -7.44
C TYR A 245 -3.50 15.29 -6.15
N SER A 246 -3.20 14.63 -5.05
CA SER A 246 -3.11 15.24 -3.72
C SER A 246 -1.76 14.91 -3.13
N SER A 247 -1.16 15.88 -2.48
CA SER A 247 0.09 15.74 -1.75
C SER A 247 -0.15 15.70 -0.24
N TYR A 248 0.77 15.01 0.44
CA TYR A 248 1.06 15.18 1.86
C TYR A 248 2.52 15.61 1.96
N ILE A 249 2.73 16.88 2.28
CA ILE A 249 4.05 17.53 2.29
C ILE A 249 4.26 18.07 3.69
N ASN A 250 5.36 17.67 4.34
CA ASN A 250 5.75 18.22 5.62
C ASN A 250 4.63 18.21 6.68
N GLY A 251 3.94 17.08 6.81
CA GLY A 251 2.84 16.98 7.76
C GLY A 251 1.51 17.55 7.29
N VAL A 252 1.47 18.24 6.15
CA VAL A 252 0.31 19.00 5.67
C VAL A 252 -0.35 18.32 4.48
N SER A 253 -1.66 18.13 4.60
CA SER A 253 -2.49 17.61 3.52
C SER A 253 -2.98 18.72 2.58
N SER A 254 -2.70 18.58 1.28
CA SER A 254 -3.24 19.46 0.23
C SER A 254 -4.77 19.46 0.17
N ASP A 255 -5.42 18.37 0.55
CA ASP A 255 -6.86 18.18 0.40
C ASP A 255 -7.61 17.74 1.65
N GLY A 256 -6.89 17.64 2.77
CA GLY A 256 -7.38 17.05 4.00
C GLY A 256 -7.53 15.52 3.93
N VAL A 257 -7.25 14.86 2.81
CA VAL A 257 -7.43 13.42 2.64
C VAL A 257 -6.10 12.70 2.60
N ALA A 258 -5.17 13.17 1.76
CA ALA A 258 -3.81 12.66 1.71
C ALA A 258 -3.16 12.83 3.08
N ASN A 259 -2.59 11.75 3.60
CA ASN A 259 -1.98 11.74 4.92
C ASN A 259 -0.73 10.87 4.94
N ASN A 260 -0.10 10.77 6.10
CA ASN A 260 1.11 9.99 6.35
C ASN A 260 0.90 8.47 6.30
N LEU A 261 -0.33 7.97 6.42
CA LEU A 261 -0.61 6.54 6.46
C LEU A 261 -0.80 5.99 5.04
N ILE A 262 0.17 5.20 4.58
CA ILE A 262 0.12 4.53 3.28
C ILE A 262 -0.38 3.09 3.51
N PRO A 263 -1.60 2.73 3.08
CA PRO A 263 -2.10 1.37 3.29
C PRO A 263 -1.30 0.31 2.53
N SER A 264 -1.45 -0.96 2.92
CA SER A 264 -0.90 -2.07 2.14
C SER A 264 -1.47 -2.07 0.72
N MET A 265 -0.67 -2.50 -0.27
CA MET A 265 -1.04 -2.49 -1.68
C MET A 265 -1.30 -1.11 -2.29
N GLN A 266 -1.01 0.00 -1.60
CA GLN A 266 -1.09 1.36 -2.16
C GLN A 266 0.26 1.75 -2.79
N GLY A 267 0.21 2.29 -4.01
CA GLY A 267 1.32 3.00 -4.65
C GLY A 267 1.24 4.51 -4.39
N PHE A 268 2.37 5.19 -4.33
CA PHE A 268 2.48 6.62 -4.08
C PHE A 268 3.72 7.17 -4.77
N PHE A 269 3.65 8.41 -5.23
CA PHE A 269 4.80 9.10 -5.80
C PHE A 269 5.67 9.70 -4.70
N ILE A 270 6.98 9.62 -4.91
CA ILE A 270 8.02 10.36 -4.21
C ILE A 270 8.79 11.20 -5.23
N HIS A 271 9.55 12.19 -4.76
CA HIS A 271 10.42 13.00 -5.60
C HIS A 271 11.87 12.95 -5.09
N VAL A 272 12.81 12.67 -5.99
CA VAL A 272 14.25 12.80 -5.72
C VAL A 272 14.62 14.27 -5.85
N SER A 273 15.19 14.85 -4.79
CA SER A 273 15.44 16.29 -4.67
C SER A 273 16.24 16.86 -5.85
N ASN A 274 15.98 18.14 -6.15
CA ASN A 274 16.72 18.89 -7.16
C ASN A 274 18.17 19.16 -6.74
N GLY A 275 19.08 19.28 -7.71
CA GLY A 275 20.50 19.51 -7.44
C GLY A 275 21.35 19.57 -8.71
N SER A 276 22.61 19.12 -8.64
CA SER A 276 23.44 18.92 -9.82
C SER A 276 23.05 17.61 -10.49
N TYR A 277 22.32 17.69 -11.60
CA TYR A 277 21.74 16.53 -12.25
C TYR A 277 22.78 15.65 -13.00
N PRO A 278 22.60 14.32 -13.04
CA PRO A 278 21.55 13.59 -12.33
C PRO A 278 21.80 13.51 -10.82
N VAL A 279 20.75 13.70 -10.01
CA VAL A 279 20.82 13.50 -8.56
C VAL A 279 20.48 12.05 -8.25
N ALA A 280 21.36 11.34 -7.54
CA ALA A 280 21.06 10.00 -7.06
C ALA A 280 20.30 10.08 -5.72
N GLY A 281 19.24 9.28 -5.59
CA GLY A 281 18.44 9.15 -4.39
C GLY A 281 18.26 7.69 -3.98
N GLY A 282 17.73 7.49 -2.77
CA GLY A 282 17.46 6.16 -2.24
C GLY A 282 16.38 6.20 -1.17
N LEU A 283 15.54 5.17 -1.18
CA LEU A 283 14.48 4.98 -0.21
C LEU A 283 14.57 3.58 0.39
N GLU A 284 14.62 3.49 1.71
CA GLU A 284 14.50 2.23 2.44
C GLU A 284 13.43 2.38 3.52
N ILE A 285 12.66 1.31 3.70
CA ILE A 285 11.64 1.20 4.75
C ILE A 285 11.87 -0.06 5.56
N ASN A 286 11.67 -0.01 6.87
CA ASN A 286 11.77 -1.16 7.77
C ASN A 286 10.49 -1.37 8.61
N ASN A 287 10.48 -2.40 9.45
CA ASN A 287 9.30 -2.76 10.23
C ASN A 287 8.84 -1.69 11.23
N ASN A 288 9.69 -0.73 11.65
CA ASN A 288 9.30 0.37 12.54
C ASN A 288 8.32 1.35 11.89
N ALA A 289 8.15 1.31 10.56
CA ALA A 289 7.13 2.10 9.88
C ALA A 289 5.74 1.45 9.96
N ARG A 290 5.63 0.17 10.30
CA ARG A 290 4.39 -0.61 10.16
C ARG A 290 3.40 -0.34 11.29
N LEU A 291 2.12 -0.27 10.94
CA LEU A 291 1.00 -0.08 11.86
C LEU A 291 0.01 -1.24 11.81
N THR A 292 -0.83 -1.40 12.83
CA THR A 292 -1.91 -2.38 12.87
C THR A 292 -3.31 -1.78 12.63
N THR A 293 -3.37 -0.54 12.13
CA THR A 293 -4.63 0.12 11.76
C THR A 293 -5.32 -0.68 10.65
N LEU A 294 -6.56 -1.11 10.85
CA LEU A 294 -7.29 -1.95 9.88
C LEU A 294 -7.97 -1.13 8.77
N ASN A 295 -8.22 0.14 9.05
CA ASN A 295 -8.95 1.06 8.18
C ASN A 295 -8.17 2.38 7.96
N PRO A 296 -6.86 2.33 7.60
CA PRO A 296 -6.20 3.54 7.14
C PRO A 296 -6.92 4.06 5.90
N VAL A 297 -6.82 5.36 5.65
CA VAL A 297 -7.41 5.95 4.45
C VAL A 297 -6.70 5.37 3.22
N TYR A 298 -7.36 4.44 2.53
CA TYR A 298 -7.00 4.06 1.16
C TYR A 298 -7.49 5.14 0.24
N HIS A 299 -6.64 6.16 0.08
CA HIS A 299 -6.91 7.45 -0.53
C HIS A 299 -8.40 7.65 -0.91
N LYS A 300 -9.17 8.17 0.07
CA LYS A 300 -10.47 8.87 0.02
C LYS A 300 -11.09 8.97 1.44
N THR A 301 -10.99 10.14 2.09
CA THR A 301 -11.84 10.80 3.14
C THR A 301 -11.02 11.80 4.00
N THR A 302 -11.67 12.83 4.56
CA THR A 302 -11.08 14.11 5.05
C THR A 302 -10.68 14.16 6.54
N ALA A 303 -9.72 15.02 6.87
CA ALA A 303 -9.23 15.42 8.19
C ALA A 303 -9.08 16.96 8.30
N ASP A 304 -9.23 17.48 9.52
CA ASP A 304 -9.19 18.91 9.86
C ASP A 304 -7.81 19.34 10.38
N GLU A 305 -7.31 20.49 9.90
CA GLU A 305 -6.04 21.12 10.31
C GLU A 305 -6.18 22.65 10.30
N THR A 306 -5.39 23.37 11.10
CA THR A 306 -5.36 24.86 11.13
C THR A 306 -4.53 25.40 9.98
N LEU A 307 -5.15 25.58 8.83
CA LEU A 307 -4.55 26.11 7.61
C LEU A 307 -5.64 26.66 6.68
N LEU A 308 -5.25 27.38 5.63
CA LEU A 308 -6.19 27.82 4.59
C LEU A 308 -6.12 26.84 3.41
N ARG A 309 -7.20 26.10 3.15
CA ARG A 309 -7.35 25.33 1.90
C ARG A 309 -8.19 26.11 0.89
N LEU A 310 -7.62 26.35 -0.28
CA LEU A 310 -8.34 26.90 -1.43
C LEU A 310 -8.61 25.76 -2.41
N GLN A 311 -9.82 25.71 -2.94
CA GLN A 311 -10.21 24.78 -3.98
C GLN A 311 -10.76 25.56 -5.18
N ALA A 312 -10.20 25.33 -6.36
CA ALA A 312 -10.68 25.88 -7.61
C ALA A 312 -11.17 24.75 -8.53
N HIS A 313 -12.17 25.05 -9.38
CA HIS A 313 -12.63 24.15 -10.43
C HIS A 313 -13.02 24.96 -11.67
N PRO A 314 -12.80 24.45 -12.90
CA PRO A 314 -13.17 25.15 -14.12
C PRO A 314 -14.68 25.11 -14.36
N GLY A 315 -15.34 26.28 -14.33
CA GLY A 315 -16.75 26.42 -14.70
C GLY A 315 -17.69 25.54 -13.85
N THR A 316 -18.54 24.75 -14.51
CA THR A 316 -19.52 23.86 -13.85
C THR A 316 -18.97 22.45 -13.53
N ASP A 317 -17.76 22.11 -13.97
CA ASP A 317 -17.16 20.79 -13.69
C ASP A 317 -16.61 20.74 -12.26
N THR A 318 -17.48 20.44 -11.31
CA THR A 318 -17.12 20.31 -9.90
C THR A 318 -16.33 19.04 -9.58
N ALA A 319 -16.13 18.12 -10.54
CA ALA A 319 -15.38 16.89 -10.31
C ALA A 319 -13.86 17.10 -10.44
N ARG A 320 -13.42 18.08 -11.26
CA ARG A 320 -12.01 18.46 -11.42
C ARG A 320 -11.66 19.61 -10.48
N LYS A 321 -10.90 19.29 -9.43
CA LYS A 321 -10.56 20.23 -8.36
C LYS A 321 -9.06 20.40 -8.27
N ASP A 322 -8.61 21.64 -8.39
CA ASP A 322 -7.26 22.05 -8.00
C ASP A 322 -7.30 22.49 -6.55
N ARG A 323 -6.33 22.04 -5.75
CA ARG A 323 -6.29 22.27 -4.32
C ARG A 323 -4.95 22.86 -3.93
N VAL A 324 -5.01 23.88 -3.09
CA VAL A 324 -3.85 24.53 -2.50
C VAL A 324 -4.08 24.57 -1.00
N ALA A 325 -3.08 24.12 -0.24
CA ALA A 325 -3.00 24.35 1.19
C ALA A 325 -1.96 25.45 1.45
N ILE A 326 -2.35 26.48 2.19
CA ILE A 326 -1.47 27.55 2.67
C ILE A 326 -1.33 27.37 4.17
N TYR A 327 -0.09 27.18 4.61
CA TYR A 327 0.27 27.03 5.99
C TYR A 327 1.53 27.85 6.28
N PHE A 328 1.75 28.19 7.55
CA PHE A 328 2.90 28.99 7.97
C PHE A 328 3.78 28.16 8.89
N GLN A 329 5.07 28.08 8.56
CA GLN A 329 6.08 27.48 9.42
C GLN A 329 7.13 28.52 9.82
N GLN A 330 7.45 28.54 11.11
CA GLN A 330 8.53 29.37 11.64
C GLN A 330 9.86 28.93 11.01
N GLU A 331 10.71 29.88 10.65
CA GLU A 331 12.03 29.64 10.01
C GLU A 331 12.03 29.25 8.51
N SER A 332 10.88 29.36 7.82
CA SER A 332 10.81 29.20 6.35
C SER A 332 11.59 30.29 5.60
N SER A 333 12.17 29.93 4.44
CA SER A 333 12.96 30.84 3.58
C SER A 333 12.21 31.18 2.28
N ILE A 334 12.72 32.15 1.49
CA ILE A 334 12.17 32.46 0.16
C ILE A 334 12.53 31.43 -0.93
N ARG A 335 13.37 30.43 -0.61
CA ARG A 335 13.80 29.37 -1.53
C ARG A 335 13.07 28.09 -1.22
N TYR A 336 12.88 27.25 -2.25
CA TYR A 336 12.35 25.90 -2.11
C TYR A 336 13.10 25.12 -1.03
N ASP A 337 12.35 24.55 -0.10
CA ASP A 337 12.85 23.68 0.96
C ASP A 337 12.24 22.28 0.80
N LYS A 338 13.07 21.28 0.50
CA LYS A 338 12.63 19.89 0.32
C LYS A 338 11.91 19.28 1.53
N ASP A 339 12.12 19.84 2.72
CA ASP A 339 11.50 19.35 3.95
C ASP A 339 10.14 20.03 4.22
N ALA A 340 9.83 21.15 3.54
CA ALA A 340 8.62 21.95 3.73
C ALA A 340 7.75 22.14 2.46
N ASP A 341 8.33 22.25 1.27
CA ASP A 341 7.66 22.72 0.05
C ASP A 341 7.32 21.63 -0.97
#